data_AF-A0A3B0VDS3-F1
#
_entry.id   AF-A0A3B0VDS3-F1
#
_cell.length_a   1.000
_cell.length_b   1.000
_cell.length_c   1.000
_cell.angle_alpha   90.00
_cell.angle_beta   90.00
_cell.angle_gamma   90.00
#
_symmetry.space_group_name_H-M   'P 1'
#
loop_
_entity.id
_entity.type
_entity.pdbx_description
1 polymer ?
#
loop_
_entity_poly.entity_id
_entity_poly.type
_entity_poly.pdbx_seq_one_letter_code
_entity_poly.pdbx_strand_id
1 'polypeptide(L)'
;MLEPQSFFDLADFPHADIFADTGFVWGALGRLKDYINTNVGEPLVHERLSSGIPLAEPLILHNGSLAGAEGCRLVCDDVTRGKLEVYRRGQRLAGASVIMAGVVLLGDRITIGRGVLIESGALIKEPAIIGDFSEVRQGAYLRGYCLIGRRCVVGHTTEVKHSIFLNDAKAGHFAYIGDSILGGAVNLGAGTKLANLRFIRGEVMVKTPEGAINSGLRKFGAIFGDRTQTGCNAVTSPGTVIGRAGIIMPNTTVPSGCHPAGSLIR
;
A
#
# COMPACT_ATOMS: atom_id res chain seq x y z
N MET A 1 17.31 -18.66 -3.80
CA MET A 1 16.22 -18.94 -2.83
C MET A 1 15.23 -17.78 -2.88
N LEU A 2 13.92 -18.04 -2.96
CA LEU A 2 12.89 -16.99 -3.11
C LEU A 2 12.49 -16.38 -1.75
N GLU A 3 13.49 -16.11 -0.91
CA GLU A 3 13.34 -15.52 0.42
C GLU A 3 13.12 -14.00 0.34
N PRO A 4 12.47 -13.37 1.34
CA PRO A 4 12.24 -11.93 1.37
C PRO A 4 13.50 -11.08 1.13
N GLN A 5 14.64 -11.43 1.72
CA GLN A 5 15.90 -10.68 1.62
C GLN A 5 16.49 -10.67 0.20
N SER A 6 16.07 -11.60 -0.66
CA SER A 6 16.42 -11.60 -2.09
C SER A 6 15.68 -10.51 -2.88
N PHE A 7 14.55 -10.02 -2.37
CA PHE A 7 13.68 -9.05 -3.03
C PHE A 7 13.66 -7.68 -2.35
N PHE A 8 13.82 -7.65 -1.03
CA PHE A 8 13.57 -6.48 -0.19
C PHE A 8 14.75 -6.15 0.72
N ASP A 9 15.16 -4.88 0.72
CA ASP A 9 15.90 -4.28 1.82
C ASP A 9 14.92 -3.88 2.92
N LEU A 10 14.99 -4.61 4.04
CA LEU A 10 14.06 -4.49 5.16
C LEU A 10 14.66 -3.72 6.35
N ALA A 11 15.93 -3.31 6.29
CA ALA A 11 16.63 -2.70 7.44
C ALA A 11 15.88 -1.51 8.04
N ASP A 12 15.20 -0.78 7.15
CA ASP A 12 14.56 0.48 7.41
C ASP A 12 13.01 0.38 7.36
N PHE A 13 12.46 -0.84 7.28
CA PHE A 13 11.02 -1.08 7.23
C PHE A 13 10.49 -1.42 8.64
N PRO A 14 9.65 -0.57 9.27
CA PRO A 14 9.19 -0.79 10.64
C PRO A 14 8.44 -2.11 10.85
N HIS A 15 7.88 -2.68 9.78
CA HIS A 15 7.11 -3.92 9.79
C HIS A 15 7.91 -5.09 9.19
N ALA A 16 9.24 -5.07 9.27
CA ALA A 16 10.11 -6.11 8.72
C ALA A 16 9.83 -7.51 9.29
N ASP A 17 9.32 -7.59 10.51
CA ASP A 17 8.96 -8.82 11.22
C ASP A 17 7.84 -9.63 10.53
N ILE A 18 6.98 -9.01 9.71
CA ILE A 18 6.00 -9.75 8.90
C ILE A 18 6.68 -10.75 7.94
N PHE A 19 7.94 -10.49 7.57
CA PHE A 19 8.74 -11.31 6.66
C PHE A 19 9.63 -12.35 7.37
N ALA A 20 9.74 -12.32 8.70
CA ALA A 20 10.61 -13.23 9.43
C ALA A 20 10.13 -14.68 9.27
N ASP A 21 11.01 -15.65 8.98
CA ASP A 21 10.67 -17.07 8.90
C ASP A 21 9.54 -17.44 7.93
N THR A 22 9.28 -16.64 6.87
CA THR A 22 8.21 -16.96 5.89
C THR A 22 8.58 -18.06 4.90
N GLY A 23 9.87 -18.39 4.79
CA GLY A 23 10.44 -19.29 3.78
C GLY A 23 10.41 -18.68 2.37
N PHE A 24 9.23 -18.29 1.89
CA PHE A 24 9.05 -17.59 0.62
C PHE A 24 8.65 -16.13 0.81
N VAL A 25 9.03 -15.29 -0.15
CA VAL A 25 8.74 -13.85 -0.17
C VAL A 25 7.25 -13.53 -0.10
N TRP A 26 6.39 -14.36 -0.70
CA TRP A 26 4.93 -14.21 -0.62
C TRP A 26 4.31 -14.73 0.68
N GLY A 27 5.07 -15.43 1.53
CA GLY A 27 4.55 -16.00 2.78
C GLY A 27 4.00 -14.94 3.74
N ALA A 28 4.50 -13.70 3.67
CA ALA A 28 3.95 -12.56 4.40
C ALA A 28 2.46 -12.29 4.09
N LEU A 29 1.99 -12.58 2.86
CA LEU A 29 0.58 -12.45 2.50
C LEU A 29 -0.30 -13.40 3.33
N GLY A 30 0.17 -14.61 3.63
CA GLY A 30 -0.56 -15.56 4.46
C GLY A 30 -0.75 -15.10 5.91
N ARG A 31 0.13 -14.21 6.39
CA ARG A 31 0.15 -13.72 7.78
C ARG A 31 -0.42 -12.33 7.95
N LEU A 32 -0.64 -11.61 6.84
CA LEU A 32 -0.97 -10.19 6.85
C LEU A 32 -2.17 -9.85 7.74
N LYS A 33 -3.17 -10.73 7.79
CA LYS A 33 -4.36 -10.51 8.61
C LYS A 33 -4.04 -10.49 10.09
N ASP A 34 -3.41 -11.55 10.58
CA ASP A 34 -3.04 -11.69 11.99
C ASP A 34 -2.04 -10.60 12.37
N TYR A 35 -1.07 -10.34 11.50
CA TYR A 35 -0.10 -9.27 11.68
C TYR A 35 -0.76 -7.90 11.90
N ILE A 36 -1.67 -7.49 11.00
CA ILE A 36 -2.36 -6.20 11.14
C ILE A 36 -3.28 -6.21 12.37
N ASN A 37 -3.97 -7.29 12.68
CA ASN A 37 -4.81 -7.35 13.88
C ASN A 37 -4.02 -7.14 15.18
N THR A 38 -2.75 -7.58 15.21
CA THR A 38 -1.85 -7.38 16.35
C THR A 38 -1.18 -6.00 16.36
N ASN A 39 -0.90 -5.42 15.19
CA ASN A 39 -0.08 -4.21 15.06
C ASN A 39 -0.88 -2.94 14.72
N VAL A 40 -2.18 -3.06 14.46
CA VAL A 40 -3.04 -1.88 14.32
C VAL A 40 -3.09 -1.16 15.68
N GLY A 41 -2.81 0.13 15.66
CA GLY A 41 -2.85 0.98 16.83
C GLY A 41 -4.28 1.20 17.35
N GLU A 42 -4.39 2.09 18.34
CA GLU A 42 -5.65 2.42 18.99
C GLU A 42 -6.75 2.83 17.99
N PRO A 43 -8.02 2.49 18.26
CA PRO A 43 -9.14 2.88 17.42
C PRO A 43 -9.20 4.39 17.17
N LEU A 44 -9.44 4.76 15.91
CA LEU A 44 -9.55 6.14 15.48
C LEU A 44 -10.93 6.71 15.84
N VAL A 45 -11.02 7.39 16.97
CA VAL A 45 -12.30 7.90 17.52
C VAL A 45 -12.35 9.43 17.50
N HIS A 46 -13.46 9.97 17.01
CA HIS A 46 -13.81 11.40 17.08
C HIS A 46 -15.32 11.57 16.88
N GLU A 47 -15.95 12.58 17.49
CA GLU A 47 -17.40 12.82 17.40
C GLU A 47 -17.93 13.00 15.96
N ARG A 48 -17.06 13.42 15.05
CA ARG A 48 -17.35 13.63 13.61
C ARG A 48 -17.08 12.40 12.75
N LEU A 49 -16.49 11.35 13.32
CA LEU A 49 -16.28 10.09 12.61
C LEU A 49 -17.47 9.19 12.85
N SER A 50 -18.04 8.67 11.77
CA SER A 50 -19.08 7.66 11.79
C SER A 50 -18.81 6.68 10.66
N SER A 51 -18.76 5.39 10.99
CA SER A 51 -18.41 4.35 10.03
C SER A 51 -19.32 4.39 8.81
N GLY A 52 -18.72 4.54 7.62
CA GLY A 52 -19.43 4.57 6.34
C GLY A 52 -20.07 5.90 5.98
N ILE A 53 -19.95 6.93 6.83
CA ILE A 53 -20.45 8.26 6.56
C ILE A 53 -19.30 9.15 6.06
N PRO A 54 -19.44 9.85 4.92
CA PRO A 54 -18.45 10.81 4.47
C PRO A 54 -18.21 11.89 5.53
N LEU A 55 -16.94 12.13 5.84
CA LEU A 55 -16.53 13.15 6.80
C LEU A 55 -16.96 14.54 6.31
N ALA A 56 -17.72 15.29 7.12
CA ALA A 56 -18.26 16.59 6.70
C ALA A 56 -17.19 17.68 6.57
N GLU A 57 -16.17 17.66 7.42
CA GLU A 57 -15.11 18.67 7.50
C GLU A 57 -13.76 18.01 7.77
N PRO A 58 -12.63 18.59 7.34
CA PRO A 58 -11.33 17.96 7.55
C PRO A 58 -11.00 17.76 9.04
N LEU A 59 -10.33 16.66 9.34
CA LEU A 59 -9.76 16.38 10.67
C LEU A 59 -8.24 16.43 10.62
N ILE A 60 -7.66 16.88 11.72
CA ILE A 60 -6.22 16.89 11.96
C ILE A 60 -5.90 15.85 13.03
N LEU A 61 -5.04 14.89 12.69
CA LEU A 61 -4.45 13.95 13.65
C LEU A 61 -3.06 14.45 14.05
N HIS A 62 -2.86 14.74 15.33
CA HIS A 62 -1.58 15.22 15.84
C HIS A 62 -1.36 14.72 17.27
N ASN A 63 -0.20 14.11 17.53
CA ASN A 63 0.17 13.51 18.83
C ASN A 63 -0.90 12.55 19.39
N GLY A 64 -1.49 11.73 18.53
CA GLY A 64 -2.50 10.74 18.90
C GLY A 64 -3.91 11.30 19.16
N SER A 65 -4.12 12.60 18.99
CA SER A 65 -5.44 13.23 19.14
C SER A 65 -5.99 13.72 17.81
N LEU A 66 -7.28 13.48 17.57
CA LEU A 66 -8.03 14.06 16.45
C LEU A 66 -8.70 15.36 16.89
N ALA A 67 -8.70 16.35 16.00
CA ALA A 67 -9.48 17.57 16.14
C ALA A 67 -9.99 18.03 14.78
N GLY A 68 -11.12 18.74 14.76
CA GLY A 68 -11.58 19.46 13.55
C GLY A 68 -10.52 20.43 13.03
N ALA A 69 -10.50 20.72 11.73
CA ALA A 69 -9.51 21.60 11.10
C ALA A 69 -9.87 23.10 11.15
N GLU A 70 -10.81 23.54 11.99
CA GLU A 70 -11.22 24.93 12.07
C GLU A 70 -10.06 25.84 12.48
N GLY A 71 -9.92 26.96 11.76
CA GLY A 71 -8.82 27.90 11.95
C GLY A 71 -7.44 27.33 11.61
N CYS A 72 -7.37 26.16 10.96
CA CYS A 72 -6.13 25.64 10.40
C CYS A 72 -5.90 26.19 8.99
N ARG A 73 -4.65 26.56 8.69
CA ARG A 73 -4.15 26.74 7.33
C ARG A 73 -3.40 25.48 6.93
N LEU A 74 -3.79 24.89 5.80
CA LEU A 74 -3.20 23.67 5.26
C LEU A 74 -2.35 24.01 4.03
N VAL A 75 -1.14 23.45 3.95
CA VAL A 75 -0.31 23.44 2.75
C VAL A 75 -0.08 21.98 2.39
N CYS A 76 -0.74 21.53 1.32
CA CYS A 76 -0.69 20.15 0.84
C CYS A 76 0.15 20.08 -0.45
N ASP A 77 1.47 20.29 -0.34
CA ASP A 77 2.44 20.01 -1.42
C ASP A 77 2.98 18.57 -1.24
N ASP A 78 4.02 18.16 -1.98
CA ASP A 78 4.60 16.81 -2.01
C ASP A 78 4.76 16.17 -0.61
N VAL A 79 3.72 15.41 -0.22
CA VAL A 79 3.55 14.81 1.10
C VAL A 79 4.68 13.83 1.38
N THR A 80 5.07 13.05 0.35
CA THR A 80 6.15 12.06 0.44
C THR A 80 7.52 12.68 0.69
N ARG A 81 7.66 13.99 0.46
CA ARG A 81 8.86 14.78 0.78
C ARG A 81 8.71 15.62 2.04
N GLY A 82 7.70 15.36 2.87
CA GLY A 82 7.48 16.05 4.13
C GLY A 82 6.93 17.48 3.97
N LYS A 83 6.32 17.79 2.82
CA LYS A 83 5.76 19.12 2.53
C LYS A 83 4.27 19.28 2.85
N LEU A 84 3.73 18.38 3.68
CA LEU A 84 2.46 18.60 4.33
C LEU A 84 2.67 19.50 5.55
N GLU A 85 2.08 20.69 5.54
CA GLU A 85 2.20 21.65 6.64
C GLU A 85 0.82 22.06 7.15
N VAL A 86 0.63 21.92 8.46
CA VAL A 86 -0.58 22.31 9.16
C VAL A 86 -0.23 23.42 10.13
N TYR A 87 -0.94 24.55 10.04
CA TYR A 87 -0.78 25.68 10.95
C TYR A 87 -2.08 25.96 11.68
N ARG A 88 -2.04 26.06 13.01
CA ARG A 88 -3.19 26.48 13.83
C ARG A 88 -2.81 27.74 14.61
N ARG A 89 -3.56 28.82 14.43
CA ARG A 89 -3.28 30.13 15.07
C ARG A 89 -1.83 30.59 14.86
N GLY A 90 -1.31 30.39 13.64
CA GLY A 90 0.07 30.74 13.27
C GLY A 90 1.16 29.75 13.71
N GLN A 91 0.86 28.77 14.57
CA GLN A 91 1.84 27.76 15.00
C GLN A 91 1.80 26.52 14.10
N ARG A 92 2.99 26.02 13.71
CA ARG A 92 3.12 24.79 12.92
C ARG A 92 2.88 23.56 13.81
N LEU A 93 1.97 22.69 13.40
CA LEU A 93 1.74 21.38 14.01
C LEU A 93 2.64 20.35 13.29
N ALA A 94 3.86 20.16 13.80
CA ALA A 94 4.88 19.37 13.13
C ALA A 94 4.53 17.87 13.09
N GLY A 95 4.40 17.31 11.89
CA GLY A 95 4.02 15.90 11.69
C GLY A 95 2.54 15.63 11.88
N ALA A 96 1.70 16.67 11.91
CA ALA A 96 0.25 16.50 11.85
C ALA A 96 -0.17 15.86 10.52
N SER A 97 -1.13 14.94 10.60
CA SER A 97 -1.75 14.29 9.45
C SER A 97 -3.13 14.90 9.22
N VAL A 98 -3.58 14.86 7.96
CA VAL A 98 -4.83 15.49 7.52
C VAL A 98 -5.73 14.44 6.89
N ILE A 99 -6.95 14.33 7.40
CA ILE A 99 -8.04 13.56 6.79
C ILE A 99 -9.01 14.58 6.20
N MET A 100 -9.04 14.69 4.87
CA MET A 100 -9.85 15.70 4.21
C MET A 100 -11.35 15.38 4.31
N ALA A 101 -12.19 16.41 4.23
CA ALA A 101 -13.63 16.24 4.09
C ALA A 101 -13.95 15.31 2.90
N GLY A 102 -15.03 14.54 3.01
CA GLY A 102 -15.47 13.56 2.02
C GLY A 102 -14.75 12.21 2.08
N VAL A 103 -13.72 12.04 2.92
CA VAL A 103 -13.14 10.71 3.20
C VAL A 103 -14.19 9.83 3.90
N VAL A 104 -14.26 8.57 3.50
CA VAL A 104 -15.12 7.57 4.13
C VAL A 104 -14.25 6.51 4.81
N LEU A 105 -14.37 6.41 6.13
CA LEU A 105 -13.75 5.34 6.91
C LEU A 105 -14.83 4.31 7.25
N LEU A 106 -14.59 3.03 6.94
CA LEU A 106 -15.46 1.92 7.32
C LEU A 106 -14.76 1.14 8.44
N GLY A 107 -15.18 1.41 9.68
CA GLY A 107 -14.53 0.95 10.90
C GLY A 107 -13.56 1.97 11.48
N ASP A 108 -13.02 1.66 12.66
CA ASP A 108 -12.15 2.53 13.45
C ASP A 108 -10.74 1.96 13.64
N ARG A 109 -10.48 0.70 13.27
CA ARG A 109 -9.15 0.07 13.33
C ARG A 109 -8.29 0.49 12.14
N ILE A 110 -7.98 1.77 12.05
CA ILE A 110 -7.19 2.37 10.98
C ILE A 110 -6.08 3.22 11.61
N THR A 111 -4.84 2.75 11.50
CA THR A 111 -3.67 3.49 11.97
C THR A 111 -3.20 4.45 10.90
N ILE A 112 -3.02 5.71 11.29
CA ILE A 112 -2.51 6.78 10.43
C ILE A 112 -1.24 7.33 11.08
N GLY A 113 -0.12 7.20 10.37
CA GLY A 113 1.18 7.73 10.77
C GLY A 113 1.24 9.26 10.71
N ARG A 114 2.42 9.82 10.96
CA ARG A 114 2.69 11.27 10.98
C ARG A 114 2.79 11.84 9.58
N GLY A 115 2.30 13.06 9.37
CA GLY A 115 2.41 13.76 8.09
C GLY A 115 1.69 13.08 6.93
N VAL A 116 0.69 12.23 7.21
CA VAL A 116 -0.12 11.55 6.19
C VAL A 116 -1.21 12.49 5.69
N LEU A 117 -1.44 12.48 4.37
CA LEU A 117 -2.59 13.14 3.75
C LEU A 117 -3.54 12.08 3.19
N ILE A 118 -4.80 12.14 3.61
CA ILE A 118 -5.89 11.37 3.00
C ILE A 118 -6.81 12.37 2.32
N GLU A 119 -6.80 12.37 0.99
CA GLU A 119 -7.58 13.28 0.16
C GLU A 119 -9.05 12.89 0.09
N SER A 120 -9.89 13.88 -0.24
CA SER A 120 -11.34 13.75 -0.33
C SER A 120 -11.78 12.59 -1.22
N GLY A 121 -12.83 11.88 -0.81
CA GLY A 121 -13.42 10.77 -1.57
C GLY A 121 -12.62 9.47 -1.52
N ALA A 122 -11.48 9.41 -0.83
CA ALA A 122 -10.86 8.14 -0.50
C ALA A 122 -11.79 7.32 0.43
N LEU A 123 -11.84 6.01 0.21
CA LEU A 123 -12.57 5.06 1.04
C LEU A 123 -11.62 4.03 1.61
N ILE A 124 -11.55 3.94 2.94
CA ILE A 124 -10.64 3.03 3.64
C ILE A 124 -11.47 2.11 4.54
N LYS A 125 -11.37 0.81 4.30
CA LYS A 125 -11.96 -0.21 5.17
C LYS A 125 -10.95 -0.75 6.14
N GLU A 126 -11.38 -0.91 7.38
CA GLU A 126 -10.58 -1.55 8.41
C GLU A 126 -10.32 -3.06 8.13
N PRO A 127 -9.28 -3.62 8.77
CA PRO A 127 -8.19 -2.89 9.39
C PRO A 127 -7.15 -2.46 8.35
N ALA A 128 -6.49 -1.33 8.61
CA ALA A 128 -5.44 -0.79 7.74
C ALA A 128 -4.38 -0.04 8.55
N ILE A 129 -3.13 -0.10 8.09
CA ILE A 129 -2.01 0.66 8.64
C ILE A 129 -1.42 1.51 7.52
N ILE A 130 -1.34 2.83 7.74
CA ILE A 130 -0.79 3.80 6.79
C ILE A 130 0.38 4.52 7.45
N GLY A 131 1.60 4.21 6.99
CA GLY A 131 2.83 4.72 7.55
C GLY A 131 3.10 6.20 7.24
N ASP A 132 4.06 6.77 7.96
CA ASP A 132 4.38 8.19 7.95
C ASP A 132 4.62 8.76 6.55
N PHE A 133 4.20 10.01 6.35
CA PHE A 133 4.41 10.80 5.13
C PHE A 133 3.85 10.16 3.86
N SER A 134 2.92 9.22 4.00
CA SER A 134 2.20 8.62 2.89
C SER A 134 1.02 9.46 2.44
N GLU A 135 0.63 9.29 1.19
CA GLU A 135 -0.47 10.00 0.55
C GLU A 135 -1.50 9.00 0.03
N VAL A 136 -2.75 9.14 0.47
CA VAL A 136 -3.89 8.41 -0.05
C VAL A 136 -4.74 9.41 -0.83
N ARG A 137 -4.68 9.32 -2.16
CA ARG A 137 -5.26 10.32 -3.06
C ARG A 137 -6.75 10.13 -3.30
N GLN A 138 -7.33 11.13 -3.94
CA GLN A 138 -8.75 11.22 -4.25
C GLN A 138 -9.27 9.94 -4.93
N GLY A 139 -10.32 9.37 -4.34
CA GLY A 139 -10.99 8.17 -4.86
C GLY A 139 -10.23 6.85 -4.66
N ALA A 140 -9.09 6.84 -3.96
CA ALA A 140 -8.42 5.60 -3.58
C ALA A 140 -9.35 4.69 -2.76
N TYR A 141 -9.25 3.38 -2.96
CA TYR A 141 -10.04 2.39 -2.24
C TYR A 141 -9.15 1.34 -1.57
N LEU A 142 -9.03 1.39 -0.25
CA LEU A 142 -8.26 0.42 0.53
C LEU A 142 -9.21 -0.55 1.23
N ARG A 143 -8.94 -1.85 1.14
CA ARG A 143 -9.78 -2.86 1.80
C ARG A 143 -9.06 -4.15 2.15
N GLY A 144 -9.65 -4.90 3.09
CA GLY A 144 -9.29 -6.28 3.34
C GLY A 144 -7.81 -6.44 3.72
N TYR A 145 -7.37 -5.69 4.73
CA TYR A 145 -6.03 -5.74 5.32
C TYR A 145 -4.96 -5.10 4.43
N CYS A 146 -4.74 -3.79 4.57
CA CYS A 146 -3.71 -3.06 3.83
C CYS A 146 -2.61 -2.57 4.77
N LEU A 147 -1.36 -2.92 4.47
CA LEU A 147 -0.18 -2.43 5.17
C LEU A 147 0.59 -1.50 4.22
N ILE A 148 0.53 -0.20 4.47
CA ILE A 148 1.18 0.82 3.66
C ILE A 148 2.37 1.38 4.45
N GLY A 149 3.59 1.23 3.93
CA GLY A 149 4.82 1.77 4.54
C GLY A 149 4.88 3.30 4.57
N ARG A 150 6.05 3.85 4.91
CA ARG A 150 6.27 5.31 4.89
C ARG A 150 6.51 5.83 3.48
N ARG A 151 6.12 7.09 3.22
CA ARG A 151 6.31 7.82 1.95
C ARG A 151 5.71 7.11 0.73
N CYS A 152 4.70 6.30 0.96
CA CYS A 152 3.99 5.59 -0.10
C CYS A 152 2.93 6.48 -0.74
N VAL A 153 2.55 6.15 -1.98
CA VAL A 153 1.42 6.79 -2.65
C VAL A 153 0.41 5.72 -3.03
N VAL A 154 -0.78 5.79 -2.43
CA VAL A 154 -1.98 5.10 -2.94
C VAL A 154 -2.78 6.12 -3.72
N GLY A 155 -2.71 6.01 -5.04
CA GLY A 155 -3.04 7.08 -5.92
C GLY A 155 -4.51 7.21 -6.31
N HIS A 156 -4.77 8.17 -7.20
CA HIS A 156 -6.12 8.48 -7.66
C HIS A 156 -6.80 7.23 -8.21
N THR A 157 -8.01 6.93 -7.70
CA THR A 157 -8.84 5.75 -8.06
C THR A 157 -8.06 4.42 -8.08
N THR A 158 -7.03 4.31 -7.24
CA THR A 158 -6.28 3.07 -7.07
C THR A 158 -6.97 2.21 -6.02
N GLU A 159 -7.27 0.95 -6.37
CA GLU A 159 -7.78 -0.05 -5.44
C GLU A 159 -6.62 -0.89 -4.89
N VAL A 160 -6.49 -0.92 -3.57
CA VAL A 160 -5.57 -1.79 -2.84
C VAL A 160 -6.38 -2.75 -1.99
N LYS A 161 -6.09 -4.04 -2.13
CA LYS A 161 -6.77 -5.11 -1.40
C LYS A 161 -5.75 -6.12 -0.89
N HIS A 162 -5.73 -6.38 0.42
CA HIS A 162 -4.93 -7.44 1.02
C HIS A 162 -3.46 -7.39 0.56
N SER A 163 -2.78 -6.26 0.75
CA SER A 163 -1.48 -6.02 0.14
C SER A 163 -0.54 -5.23 1.04
N ILE A 164 0.76 -5.40 0.79
CA ILE A 164 1.85 -4.77 1.55
C ILE A 164 2.62 -3.85 0.61
N PHE A 165 2.79 -2.59 1.02
CA PHE A 165 3.67 -1.63 0.37
C PHE A 165 4.84 -1.39 1.31
N LEU A 166 6.06 -1.70 0.87
CA LEU A 166 7.27 -1.25 1.54
C LEU A 166 7.46 0.26 1.30
N ASN A 167 8.43 0.84 2.00
CA ASN A 167 8.68 2.28 1.98
C ASN A 167 8.87 2.81 0.55
N ASP A 168 8.36 4.01 0.31
CA ASP A 168 8.49 4.74 -0.97
C ASP A 168 7.80 4.07 -2.18
N ALA A 169 7.00 3.01 -1.97
CA ALA A 169 6.25 2.38 -3.05
C ALA A 169 5.08 3.25 -3.53
N LYS A 170 4.89 3.35 -4.85
CA LYS A 170 3.93 4.25 -5.49
C LYS A 170 3.04 3.51 -6.48
N ALA A 171 1.75 3.56 -6.23
CA ALA A 171 0.69 3.18 -7.17
C ALA A 171 -0.15 4.42 -7.47
N GLY A 172 0.40 5.34 -8.28
CA GLY A 172 -0.06 6.73 -8.33
C GLY A 172 -1.41 6.97 -9.03
N HIS A 173 -1.82 6.08 -9.94
CA HIS A 173 -2.97 6.35 -10.82
C HIS A 173 -3.63 5.06 -11.33
N PHE A 174 -4.95 4.93 -11.17
CA PHE A 174 -5.81 3.94 -11.83
C PHE A 174 -5.35 2.47 -11.70
N ALA A 175 -4.72 2.11 -10.58
CA ALA A 175 -4.12 0.79 -10.43
C ALA A 175 -5.00 -0.18 -9.61
N TYR A 176 -4.83 -1.48 -9.85
CA TYR A 176 -5.40 -2.54 -9.00
C TYR A 176 -4.27 -3.39 -8.39
N ILE A 177 -4.21 -3.41 -7.06
CA ILE A 177 -3.20 -4.13 -6.28
C ILE A 177 -3.93 -5.08 -5.32
N GLY A 178 -4.10 -6.33 -5.74
CA GLY A 178 -4.75 -7.37 -4.94
C GLY A 178 -3.78 -8.47 -4.52
N ASP A 179 -3.75 -8.84 -3.24
CA ASP A 179 -2.98 -9.98 -2.74
C ASP A 179 -1.50 -9.92 -3.20
N SER A 180 -0.87 -8.76 -3.03
CA SER A 180 0.43 -8.40 -3.63
C SER A 180 1.38 -7.72 -2.64
N ILE A 181 2.67 -7.74 -2.95
CA ILE A 181 3.72 -7.02 -2.20
C ILE A 181 4.50 -6.13 -3.15
N LEU A 182 4.54 -4.82 -2.86
CA LEU A 182 5.38 -3.87 -3.57
C LEU A 182 6.60 -3.55 -2.70
N GLY A 183 7.78 -3.85 -3.20
CA GLY A 183 9.06 -3.56 -2.56
C GLY A 183 9.37 -2.07 -2.46
N GLY A 184 10.50 -1.75 -1.83
CA GLY A 184 10.92 -0.39 -1.58
C GLY A 184 11.12 0.39 -2.87
N ALA A 185 10.62 1.62 -2.94
CA ALA A 185 10.73 2.49 -4.12
C ALA A 185 10.21 1.87 -5.43
N VAL A 186 9.25 0.95 -5.37
CA VAL A 186 8.51 0.48 -6.54
C VAL A 186 7.65 1.60 -7.11
N ASN A 187 7.58 1.73 -8.42
CA ASN A 187 6.71 2.72 -9.08
C ASN A 187 5.85 2.07 -10.16
N LEU A 188 4.53 2.08 -9.97
CA LEU A 188 3.59 1.55 -10.95
C LEU A 188 3.17 2.64 -11.93
N GLY A 189 3.35 2.38 -13.22
CA GLY A 189 2.77 3.17 -14.29
C GLY A 189 1.25 3.21 -14.19
N ALA A 190 0.65 4.31 -14.65
CA ALA A 190 -0.79 4.51 -14.59
C ALA A 190 -1.55 3.34 -15.22
N GLY A 191 -2.62 2.86 -14.58
CA GLY A 191 -3.42 1.77 -15.13
C GLY A 191 -2.85 0.36 -14.90
N THR A 192 -1.76 0.21 -14.15
CA THR A 192 -1.17 -1.12 -13.86
C THR A 192 -2.14 -2.01 -13.07
N LYS A 193 -2.28 -3.27 -13.48
CA LYS A 193 -3.21 -4.22 -12.84
C LYS A 193 -2.49 -5.51 -12.44
N LEU A 194 -2.57 -5.84 -11.17
CA LEU A 194 -2.01 -7.09 -10.63
C LEU A 194 -3.14 -8.11 -10.49
N ALA A 195 -3.33 -8.95 -11.51
CA ALA A 195 -4.37 -9.99 -11.46
C ALA A 195 -4.01 -11.01 -10.37
N ASN A 196 -4.98 -11.34 -9.50
CA ASN A 196 -4.75 -12.16 -8.32
C ASN A 196 -5.51 -13.49 -8.29
N LEU A 197 -6.33 -13.78 -9.30
CA LEU A 197 -7.14 -14.99 -9.35
C LEU A 197 -6.96 -15.69 -10.68
N ARG A 198 -6.70 -17.01 -10.63
CA ARG A 198 -6.61 -17.87 -11.81
C ARG A 198 -8.00 -18.17 -12.36
N PHE A 199 -8.08 -18.34 -13.69
CA PHE A 199 -9.30 -18.83 -14.34
C PHE A 199 -9.63 -20.27 -13.92
N ILE A 200 -8.60 -21.11 -13.81
CA ILE A 200 -8.73 -22.49 -13.34
C ILE A 200 -8.69 -22.48 -11.81
N ARG A 201 -9.64 -23.18 -11.19
CA ARG A 201 -9.72 -23.33 -9.73
C ARG A 201 -8.46 -24.00 -9.17
N GLY A 202 -8.08 -23.61 -7.97
CA GLY A 202 -6.94 -24.15 -7.24
C GLY A 202 -6.02 -23.05 -6.71
N GLU A 203 -4.95 -23.47 -6.05
CA GLU A 203 -3.91 -22.58 -5.54
C GLU A 203 -3.03 -22.07 -6.68
N VAL A 204 -2.39 -20.92 -6.48
CA VAL A 204 -1.49 -20.33 -7.46
C VAL A 204 -0.14 -21.04 -7.41
N MET A 205 0.33 -21.50 -8.57
CA MET A 205 1.65 -22.12 -8.73
C MET A 205 2.63 -21.05 -9.22
N VAL A 206 3.77 -20.90 -8.56
CA VAL A 206 4.86 -20.02 -8.97
C VAL A 206 5.87 -20.84 -9.78
N LYS A 207 6.04 -20.51 -11.05
CA LYS A 207 7.03 -21.17 -11.91
C LYS A 207 8.43 -20.66 -11.62
N THR A 208 9.38 -21.56 -11.39
CA THR A 208 10.81 -21.28 -11.26
C THR A 208 11.61 -22.14 -12.25
N PRO A 209 12.91 -21.85 -12.48
CA PRO A 209 13.77 -22.71 -13.30
C PRO A 209 13.86 -24.15 -12.79
N GLU A 210 13.74 -24.36 -11.47
CA GLU A 210 13.83 -25.66 -10.81
C GLU A 210 12.50 -26.42 -10.78
N GLY A 211 11.39 -25.76 -11.12
CA GLY A 211 10.06 -26.36 -11.16
C GLY A 211 8.95 -25.43 -10.69
N ALA A 212 7.72 -25.94 -10.61
CA ALA A 212 6.59 -25.19 -10.08
C ALA A 212 6.48 -25.36 -8.56
N ILE A 213 6.43 -24.24 -7.83
CA ILE A 213 6.24 -24.20 -6.38
C ILE A 213 4.79 -23.85 -6.09
N ASN A 214 4.13 -24.63 -5.22
CA ASN A 214 2.79 -24.27 -4.75
C ASN A 214 2.89 -23.12 -3.74
N SER A 215 2.19 -22.02 -3.99
CA SER A 215 2.18 -20.87 -3.07
C SER A 215 1.37 -21.11 -1.80
N GLY A 216 0.44 -22.07 -1.79
CA GLY A 216 -0.56 -22.24 -0.74
C GLY A 216 -1.66 -21.16 -0.75
N LEU A 217 -1.70 -20.31 -1.78
CA LEU A 217 -2.61 -19.17 -1.87
C LEU A 217 -3.59 -19.35 -3.02
N ARG A 218 -4.89 -19.30 -2.71
CA ARG A 218 -5.95 -19.25 -3.75
C ARG A 218 -5.94 -17.94 -4.53
N LYS A 219 -5.62 -16.83 -3.85
CA LYS A 219 -5.46 -15.52 -4.47
C LYS A 219 -4.04 -15.03 -4.23
N PHE A 220 -3.35 -14.70 -5.30
CA PHE A 220 -1.98 -14.22 -5.28
C PHE A 220 -1.78 -13.34 -6.51
N GLY A 221 -1.62 -12.03 -6.31
CA GLY A 221 -1.29 -11.06 -7.34
C GLY A 221 0.17 -11.14 -7.74
N ALA A 222 0.96 -10.15 -7.35
CA ALA A 222 2.38 -10.09 -7.68
C ALA A 222 3.27 -9.68 -6.50
N ILE A 223 4.53 -10.09 -6.58
CA ILE A 223 5.62 -9.63 -5.71
C ILE A 223 6.58 -8.84 -6.58
N PHE A 224 6.75 -7.55 -6.29
CA PHE A 224 7.73 -6.71 -6.96
C PHE A 224 8.87 -6.40 -6.00
N GLY A 225 10.08 -6.85 -6.30
CA GLY A 225 11.28 -6.49 -5.55
C GLY A 225 11.57 -4.99 -5.63
N ASP A 226 12.45 -4.52 -4.75
CA ASP A 226 12.78 -3.09 -4.64
C ASP A 226 13.13 -2.46 -5.98
N ARG A 227 12.71 -1.21 -6.17
CA ARG A 227 12.99 -0.38 -7.36
C ARG A 227 12.45 -0.95 -8.67
N THR A 228 11.52 -1.90 -8.62
CA THR A 228 10.80 -2.36 -9.81
C THR A 228 9.90 -1.24 -10.35
N GLN A 229 9.86 -1.10 -11.67
CA GLN A 229 9.04 -0.10 -12.35
C GLN A 229 8.15 -0.75 -13.41
N THR A 230 6.92 -0.26 -13.53
CA THR A 230 6.03 -0.66 -14.62
C THR A 230 5.71 0.53 -15.51
N GLY A 231 5.63 0.27 -16.81
CA GLY A 231 5.03 1.17 -17.78
C GLY A 231 3.52 1.24 -17.61
N CYS A 232 2.89 2.26 -18.18
CA CYS A 232 1.45 2.43 -18.14
C CYS A 232 0.73 1.20 -18.72
N ASN A 233 -0.40 0.85 -18.12
CA ASN A 233 -1.26 -0.27 -18.51
C ASN A 233 -0.57 -1.65 -18.55
N ALA A 234 0.56 -1.83 -17.85
CA ALA A 234 1.12 -3.15 -17.63
C ALA A 234 0.15 -4.03 -16.82
N VAL A 235 0.11 -5.33 -17.12
CA VAL A 235 -0.72 -6.31 -16.41
C VAL A 235 0.15 -7.48 -15.99
N THR A 236 0.02 -7.95 -14.75
CA THR A 236 0.67 -9.19 -14.32
C THR A 236 -0.34 -10.31 -14.17
N SER A 237 0.07 -11.52 -14.56
CA SER A 237 -0.68 -12.74 -14.24
C SER A 237 -0.60 -13.06 -12.73
N PRO A 238 -1.52 -13.86 -12.18
CA PRO A 238 -1.42 -14.33 -10.79
C PRO A 238 -0.11 -15.07 -10.50
N GLY A 239 0.51 -14.79 -9.36
CA GLY A 239 1.78 -15.41 -8.95
C GLY A 239 3.01 -14.90 -9.71
N THR A 240 2.96 -13.67 -10.22
CA THR A 240 4.13 -13.04 -10.84
C THR A 240 5.09 -12.55 -9.75
N VAL A 241 6.35 -12.97 -9.81
CA VAL A 241 7.37 -12.62 -8.82
C VAL A 241 8.55 -11.99 -9.56
N ILE A 242 8.78 -10.69 -9.38
CA ILE A 242 9.82 -9.93 -10.08
C ILE A 242 10.91 -9.56 -9.08
N GLY A 243 12.16 -9.87 -9.42
CA GLY A 243 13.33 -9.48 -8.64
C GLY A 243 13.53 -7.96 -8.57
N ARG A 244 14.53 -7.54 -7.80
CA ARG A 244 14.87 -6.12 -7.66
C ARG A 244 15.17 -5.47 -9.02
N ALA A 245 14.84 -4.19 -9.14
CA ALA A 245 15.12 -3.34 -10.30
C ALA A 245 14.56 -3.90 -11.63
N GLY A 246 13.46 -4.66 -11.59
CA GLY A 246 12.76 -5.08 -12.81
C GLY A 246 12.12 -3.88 -13.53
N ILE A 247 12.06 -3.95 -14.86
CA ILE A 247 11.40 -2.97 -15.71
C ILE A 247 10.37 -3.70 -16.57
N ILE A 248 9.10 -3.35 -16.41
CA ILE A 248 8.02 -3.84 -17.26
C ILE A 248 7.64 -2.73 -18.22
N MET A 249 7.63 -3.00 -19.52
CA MET A 249 7.29 -1.99 -20.52
C MET A 249 5.79 -1.67 -20.53
N PRO A 250 5.38 -0.52 -21.10
CA PRO A 250 3.97 -0.17 -21.22
C PRO A 250 3.17 -1.21 -22.00
N ASN A 251 1.94 -1.48 -21.57
CA ASN A 251 1.02 -2.48 -22.15
C ASN A 251 1.51 -3.93 -22.14
N THR A 252 2.61 -4.24 -21.46
CA THR A 252 3.12 -5.61 -21.34
C THR A 252 2.21 -6.46 -20.45
N THR A 253 1.95 -7.70 -20.87
CA THR A 253 1.34 -8.74 -20.02
C THR A 253 2.43 -9.66 -19.50
N VAL A 254 2.76 -9.54 -18.21
CA VAL A 254 3.81 -10.33 -17.57
C VAL A 254 3.28 -11.73 -17.24
N PRO A 255 3.97 -12.79 -17.70
CA PRO A 255 3.56 -14.14 -17.39
C PRO A 255 3.84 -14.48 -15.91
N SER A 256 3.03 -15.40 -15.38
CA SER A 256 3.19 -15.94 -14.03
C SER A 256 4.55 -16.63 -13.87
N GLY A 257 5.12 -16.55 -12.67
CA GLY A 257 6.42 -17.12 -12.34
C GLY A 257 7.45 -16.10 -11.90
N CYS A 258 8.67 -16.60 -11.68
CA CYS A 258 9.80 -15.82 -11.21
C CYS A 258 10.57 -15.18 -12.37
N HIS A 259 10.77 -13.87 -12.26
CA HIS A 259 11.59 -13.04 -13.15
C HIS A 259 12.80 -12.53 -12.36
N PRO A 260 14.03 -12.77 -12.81
CA PRO A 260 15.24 -12.35 -12.11
C PRO A 260 15.34 -10.84 -11.82
N ALA A 261 16.29 -10.46 -10.97
CA ALA A 261 16.62 -9.05 -10.77
C ALA A 261 17.12 -8.42 -12.07
N GLY A 262 16.74 -7.16 -12.33
CA GLY A 262 17.11 -6.43 -13.53
C GLY A 262 16.39 -6.90 -14.82
N SER A 263 15.39 -7.78 -14.72
CA SER A 263 14.63 -8.22 -15.90
C SER A 263 13.94 -7.04 -16.60
N LEU A 264 14.13 -6.97 -17.92
CA LEU A 264 13.35 -6.11 -18.82
C LEU A 264 12.28 -6.96 -19.51
N ILE A 265 11.02 -6.75 -19.17
CA ILE A 265 9.88 -7.53 -19.67
C ILE A 265 9.11 -6.67 -20.66
N ARG A 266 8.89 -7.18 -21.87
CA ARG A 266 8.26 -6.48 -22.99
C ARG A 266 7.01 -7.20 -23.45
#